data_AF-A0A2V6MHD5-F1
#
_entry.id   AF-A0A2V6MHD5-F1
#
_cell.length_a   1.000
_cell.length_b   1.000
_cell.length_c   1.000
_cell.angle_alpha   90.00
_cell.angle_beta   90.00
_cell.angle_gamma   90.00
#
_symmetry.space_group_name_H-M   'P 1'
#
loop_
_entity.id
_entity.type
_entity.pdbx_description
1 polymer ?
#
loop_
_entity_poly.entity_id
_entity_poly.type
_entity_poly.pdbx_seq_one_letter_code
_entity_poly.pdbx_strand_id
1 'polypeptide(L)'
;MSAYTLEPVGFICSTVKGREDAPRQGPEGAPDAWLEIEPQFAEALLGMEVGHELIVITWLHETRRDVLKGHPRSDPNRPLTGVFYTRSPARPNPLGLHPVTVREINPPSREGYGATRATRLKIGPIEAFDGTPVVDIKSASTRADE
;
A
#
# COMPACT_ATOMS: atom_id res chain seq x y z
N MET A 1 8.97 -19.90 18.61
CA MET A 1 8.17 -18.78 18.08
C MET A 1 7.46 -19.28 16.84
N SER A 2 6.14 -19.11 16.76
CA SER A 2 5.39 -19.44 15.54
C SER A 2 5.63 -18.35 14.50
N ALA A 3 5.92 -18.74 13.27
CA ALA A 3 5.97 -17.81 12.16
C ALA A 3 4.55 -17.40 11.77
N TYR A 4 4.35 -16.13 11.44
CA TYR A 4 3.11 -15.63 10.85
C TYR A 4 3.31 -15.49 9.35
N THR A 5 2.34 -15.96 8.57
CA THR A 5 2.30 -15.80 7.10
C THR A 5 1.27 -14.75 6.74
N LEU A 6 1.61 -13.87 5.80
CA LEU A 6 0.68 -12.91 5.21
C LEU A 6 0.33 -13.38 3.80
N GLU A 7 -0.96 -13.33 3.47
CA GLU A 7 -1.46 -13.54 2.11
C GLU A 7 -1.81 -12.17 1.51
N PRO A 8 -1.32 -11.83 0.31
CA PRO A 8 -1.76 -10.61 -0.36
C PRO A 8 -3.27 -10.64 -0.64
N VAL A 9 -3.97 -9.56 -0.31
CA VAL A 9 -5.39 -9.36 -0.64
C VAL A 9 -5.60 -8.69 -1.99
N GLY A 10 -4.53 -8.14 -2.55
CA GLY A 10 -4.54 -7.43 -3.83
C GLY A 10 -3.18 -6.85 -4.17
N PHE A 11 -3.11 -6.13 -5.29
CA PHE A 11 -1.89 -5.54 -5.80
C PHE A 11 -2.11 -4.11 -6.29
N ILE A 12 -1.08 -3.28 -6.11
CA ILE A 12 -1.04 -1.93 -6.67
C ILE A 12 -0.67 -1.99 -8.15
N CYS A 13 -1.52 -1.41 -8.99
CA CYS A 13 -1.28 -1.14 -10.40
C CYS A 13 -1.04 0.37 -10.59
N SER A 14 0.23 0.74 -10.75
CA SER A 14 0.70 2.15 -10.69
C SER A 14 1.44 2.55 -11.96
N THR A 15 1.47 3.86 -12.22
CA THR A 15 2.35 4.46 -13.23
C THR A 15 3.80 4.53 -12.74
N VAL A 16 4.03 4.51 -11.43
CA VAL A 16 5.36 4.36 -10.82
C VAL A 16 5.83 2.92 -11.02
N LYS A 17 6.92 2.70 -11.74
CA LYS A 17 7.37 1.35 -12.13
C LYS A 17 8.44 0.74 -11.24
N GLY A 18 9.13 1.56 -10.46
CA GLY A 18 10.19 1.10 -9.57
C GLY A 18 10.33 1.98 -8.34
N ARG A 19 11.14 1.50 -7.40
CA ARG A 19 11.42 2.19 -6.13
C ARG A 19 12.14 3.52 -6.34
N GLU A 20 12.96 3.62 -7.37
CA GLU A 20 13.73 4.80 -7.75
C GLU A 20 12.84 5.97 -8.21
N ASP A 21 11.70 5.65 -8.81
CA ASP A 21 10.71 6.62 -9.30
C ASP A 21 9.63 6.94 -8.26
N ALA A 22 9.54 6.13 -7.21
CA ALA A 22 8.54 6.28 -6.17
C ALA A 22 8.77 7.56 -5.35
N PRO A 23 7.74 8.42 -5.21
CA PRO A 23 7.79 9.54 -4.27
C PRO A 23 8.04 9.03 -2.85
N ARG A 24 8.64 9.87 -2.01
CA ARG A 24 8.99 9.43 -0.66
C ARG A 24 7.78 9.20 0.23
N GLN A 25 6.68 9.90 -0.01
CA GLN A 25 5.42 9.84 0.73
C GLN A 25 4.27 10.23 -0.21
N GLY A 26 3.06 9.72 0.04
CA GLY A 26 1.85 10.04 -0.73
C GLY A 26 1.67 11.55 -1.03
N PRO A 27 1.66 12.43 -0.01
CA PRO A 27 1.49 13.87 -0.21
C PRO A 27 2.61 14.57 -1.00
N GLU A 28 3.74 13.91 -1.26
CA GLU A 28 4.88 14.46 -1.99
C GLU A 28 4.80 14.20 -3.50
N GLY A 29 3.59 14.31 -4.07
CA GLY A 29 3.35 14.18 -5.50
C GLY A 29 3.12 12.75 -5.99
N ALA A 30 2.70 11.84 -5.11
CA ALA A 30 2.32 10.50 -5.54
C ALA A 30 1.04 10.51 -6.39
N PRO A 31 0.97 9.66 -7.44
CA PRO A 31 -0.19 9.60 -8.30
C PRO A 31 -1.36 8.89 -7.59
N ASP A 32 -2.52 8.93 -8.25
CA ASP A 32 -3.54 7.91 -8.03
C ASP A 32 -3.08 6.59 -8.69
N ALA A 33 -3.41 5.47 -8.07
CA ALA A 33 -3.15 4.14 -8.60
C ALA A 33 -4.40 3.27 -8.50
N TRP A 34 -4.42 2.20 -9.28
CA TRP A 34 -5.42 1.14 -9.13
C TRP A 34 -4.96 0.16 -8.06
N LEU A 35 -5.86 -0.22 -7.17
CA LEU A 35 -5.73 -1.36 -6.28
C LEU A 35 -6.65 -2.45 -6.80
N GLU A 36 -6.06 -3.57 -7.22
CA GLU A 36 -6.78 -4.72 -7.73
C GLU A 36 -6.93 -5.74 -6.61
N ILE A 37 -8.17 -5.99 -6.21
CA ILE A 37 -8.50 -6.92 -5.13
C ILE A 37 -8.66 -8.31 -5.71
N GLU A 38 -7.98 -9.28 -5.10
CA GLU A 38 -8.09 -10.67 -5.53
C GLU A 38 -9.55 -11.15 -5.44
N PRO A 39 -10.06 -11.91 -6.42
CA PRO A 39 -11.48 -12.25 -6.49
C PRO A 39 -12.06 -12.89 -5.23
N GLN A 40 -11.25 -13.69 -4.52
CA GLN A 40 -11.65 -14.35 -3.27
C GLN A 40 -11.90 -13.40 -2.09
N PHE A 41 -11.40 -12.15 -2.17
CA PHE A 41 -11.59 -11.12 -1.15
C PHE A 41 -12.54 -10.00 -1.60
N ALA A 42 -13.12 -10.08 -2.80
CA ALA A 42 -13.94 -9.01 -3.37
C ALA A 42 -15.19 -8.68 -2.51
N GLU A 43 -15.79 -9.67 -1.83
CA GLU A 43 -16.94 -9.46 -0.95
C GLU A 43 -16.62 -8.56 0.25
N ALA A 44 -15.35 -8.50 0.68
CA ALA A 44 -14.90 -7.64 1.78
C ALA A 44 -14.96 -6.14 1.46
N LEU A 45 -15.25 -5.76 0.21
CA LEU A 45 -15.45 -4.37 -0.21
C LEU A 45 -16.88 -3.86 0.03
N LEU A 46 -17.79 -4.71 0.50
CA LEU A 46 -19.18 -4.32 0.75
C LEU A 46 -19.26 -3.08 1.65
N GLY A 47 -20.01 -2.07 1.20
CA GLY A 47 -20.18 -0.80 1.92
C GLY A 47 -19.08 0.24 1.67
N MET A 48 -18.06 -0.06 0.87
CA MET A 48 -17.06 0.93 0.45
C MET A 48 -17.62 1.82 -0.67
N GLU A 49 -17.43 3.13 -0.54
CA GLU A 49 -17.91 4.13 -1.50
C GLU A 49 -16.78 5.08 -1.94
N VAL A 50 -16.99 5.75 -3.08
CA VAL A 50 -16.11 6.83 -3.53
C VAL A 50 -16.12 7.95 -2.50
N GLY A 51 -14.93 8.47 -2.17
CA GLY A 51 -14.74 9.48 -1.14
C GLY A 51 -14.38 8.90 0.24
N HIS A 52 -14.52 7.59 0.45
CA HIS A 52 -14.03 6.96 1.68
C HIS A 52 -12.52 7.11 1.81
N GLU A 53 -12.07 7.45 3.02
CA GLU A 53 -10.67 7.49 3.38
C GLU A 53 -10.25 6.14 3.96
N LEU A 54 -9.16 5.58 3.43
CA LEU A 54 -8.65 4.26 3.78
C LEU A 54 -7.20 4.37 4.28
N ILE A 55 -6.82 3.39 5.08
CA ILE A 55 -5.45 3.03 5.35
C ILE A 55 -5.16 1.74 4.58
N VAL A 56 -4.37 1.84 3.51
CA VAL A 56 -3.90 0.69 2.74
C VAL A 56 -2.56 0.22 3.30
N ILE A 57 -2.44 -1.07 3.59
CA ILE A 57 -1.24 -1.68 4.16
C ILE A 57 -0.58 -2.55 3.10
N THR A 58 0.64 -2.18 2.70
CA THR A 58 1.41 -2.89 1.67
C THR A 58 2.50 -3.76 2.29
N TRP A 59 2.95 -4.76 1.53
CA TRP A 59 4.20 -5.47 1.80
C TRP A 59 5.29 -4.95 0.87
N LEU A 60 6.24 -4.18 1.41
CA LEU A 60 7.34 -3.58 0.64
C LEU A 60 8.42 -4.65 0.35
N HIS A 61 8.09 -5.58 -0.54
CA HIS A 61 8.81 -6.82 -0.83
C HIS A 61 10.27 -6.66 -1.30
N GLU A 62 10.64 -5.50 -1.86
CA GLU A 62 11.99 -5.24 -2.39
C GLU A 62 12.95 -4.56 -1.40
N THR A 63 12.69 -4.70 -0.09
CA THR A 63 13.50 -4.02 0.93
C THR A 63 14.19 -4.99 1.88
N ARG A 64 15.29 -4.50 2.46
CA ARG A 64 16.04 -5.25 3.46
C ARG A 64 15.28 -5.29 4.79
N ARG A 65 15.30 -6.45 5.43
CA ARG A 65 14.57 -6.72 6.67
C ARG A 65 15.45 -6.74 7.93
N ASP A 66 16.76 -6.79 7.76
CA ASP A 66 17.77 -6.78 8.82
C ASP A 66 18.15 -5.36 9.30
N VAL A 67 17.58 -4.32 8.71
CA VAL A 67 17.89 -2.93 9.03
C VAL A 67 17.14 -2.45 10.26
N LEU A 68 17.89 -2.01 11.28
CA LEU A 68 17.34 -1.48 12.55
C LEU A 68 17.48 0.03 12.69
N LYS A 69 18.37 0.66 11.93
CA LYS A 69 18.61 2.11 11.94
C LYS A 69 19.06 2.61 10.58
N GLY A 70 18.78 3.87 10.28
CA GLY A 70 19.20 4.53 9.06
C GLY A 70 19.07 6.04 9.16
N HIS A 71 19.68 6.76 8.23
CA HIS A 71 19.50 8.20 8.12
C HIS A 71 18.16 8.48 7.41
N PRO A 72 17.23 9.24 8.02
CA PRO A 72 15.95 9.55 7.40
C PRO A 72 16.12 10.14 5.99
N ARG A 73 15.23 9.78 5.06
CA ARG A 73 15.29 10.18 3.64
C ARG A 73 16.61 9.85 2.93
N SER A 74 17.42 8.96 3.51
CA SER A 74 18.78 8.62 3.06
C SER A 74 19.75 9.81 3.05
N ASP A 75 19.50 10.82 3.90
CA ASP A 75 20.30 12.04 3.99
C ASP A 75 21.35 11.93 5.12
N PRO A 76 22.66 11.82 4.82
CA PRO A 76 23.70 11.60 5.82
C PRO A 76 23.86 12.75 6.81
N ASN A 77 23.32 13.94 6.50
CA ASN A 77 23.35 15.09 7.42
C ASN A 77 22.27 14.98 8.51
N ARG A 78 21.27 14.11 8.35
CA ARG A 78 20.26 13.87 9.37
C ARG A 78 20.79 12.91 10.43
N PRO A 79 20.37 13.03 11.70
CA PRO A 79 20.76 12.07 12.74
C PRO A 79 20.41 10.63 12.36
N LEU A 80 21.25 9.69 12.78
CA LEU A 80 20.96 8.27 12.68
C LEU A 80 19.76 7.93 13.57
N THR A 81 18.72 7.33 13.00
CA THR A 81 17.44 7.11 13.68
C THR A 81 17.01 5.65 13.57
N GLY A 82 16.44 5.11 14.65
CA GLY A 82 15.87 3.76 14.66
C GLY A 82 14.68 3.63 13.71
N VAL A 83 14.58 2.53 12.97
CA VAL A 83 13.57 2.38 11.90
C VAL A 83 12.14 2.44 12.42
N PHE A 84 11.89 2.02 13.67
CA PHE A 84 10.56 2.07 14.29
C PHE A 84 10.04 3.49 14.57
N TYR A 85 10.92 4.49 14.66
CA TYR A 85 10.52 5.90 14.78
C TYR A 85 10.38 6.60 13.41
N THR A 86 10.91 5.99 12.35
CA THR A 86 10.84 6.54 10.98
C THR A 86 9.79 5.81 10.14
N ARG A 87 9.57 6.29 8.92
CA ARG A 87 8.83 5.59 7.86
C ARG A 87 9.74 4.86 6.86
N SER A 88 10.96 4.48 7.27
CA SER A 88 11.88 3.71 6.41
C SER A 88 11.21 2.43 5.91
N PRO A 89 11.28 2.10 4.61
CA PRO A 89 10.79 0.83 4.09
C PRO A 89 11.65 -0.35 4.57
N ALA A 90 12.97 -0.15 4.76
CA ALA A 90 13.86 -1.17 5.31
C ALA A 90 13.65 -1.29 6.82
N ARG A 91 13.03 -2.40 7.25
CA ARG A 91 12.65 -2.71 8.63
C ARG A 91 12.30 -4.20 8.78
N PRO A 92 12.25 -4.76 10.01
CA PRO A 92 11.97 -6.19 10.23
C PRO A 92 10.73 -6.74 9.53
N ASN A 93 9.61 -6.02 9.64
CA ASN A 93 8.36 -6.30 8.93
C ASN A 93 8.04 -5.10 8.04
N PRO A 94 8.37 -5.15 6.74
CA PRO A 94 8.30 -4.01 5.81
C PRO A 94 6.86 -3.71 5.38
N LEU A 95 6.01 -3.39 6.36
CA LEU A 95 4.65 -2.94 6.14
C LEU A 95 4.66 -1.44 5.78
N GLY A 96 4.16 -1.11 4.60
CA GLY A 96 3.83 0.26 4.22
C GLY A 96 2.46 0.65 4.76
N LEU A 97 2.27 1.92 5.06
CA LEU A 97 1.02 2.45 5.63
C LEU A 97 0.63 3.68 4.83
N HIS A 98 -0.44 3.59 4.04
CA HIS A 98 -0.80 4.59 3.03
C HIS A 98 -2.21 5.11 3.29
N PRO A 99 -2.35 6.31 3.87
CA PRO A 99 -3.62 7.03 3.87
C PRO A 99 -3.97 7.44 2.44
N VAL A 100 -5.13 7.00 1.96
CA VAL A 100 -5.63 7.25 0.61
C VAL A 100 -7.11 7.58 0.62
N THR A 101 -7.62 8.19 -0.45
CA THR A 101 -9.05 8.32 -0.68
C THR A 101 -9.46 7.43 -1.86
N VAL A 102 -10.61 6.77 -1.76
CA VAL A 102 -11.24 6.07 -2.88
C VAL A 102 -11.74 7.10 -3.89
N ARG A 103 -11.25 7.01 -5.13
CA ARG A 103 -11.59 7.91 -6.24
C ARG A 103 -12.60 7.29 -7.20
N GLU A 104 -12.54 5.97 -7.37
CA GLU A 104 -13.36 5.22 -8.33
C GLU A 104 -13.46 3.76 -7.86
N ILE A 105 -14.58 3.11 -8.13
CA ILE A 105 -14.78 1.68 -7.88
C ILE A 105 -15.29 1.05 -9.17
N ASN A 106 -14.49 0.15 -9.75
CA ASN A 106 -14.85 -0.57 -10.96
C ASN A 106 -15.17 -2.03 -10.66
N PRO A 107 -16.28 -2.56 -11.21
CA PRO A 107 -16.67 -3.94 -10.99
C PRO A 107 -15.65 -4.91 -11.62
N PRO A 108 -15.72 -6.21 -11.27
CA PRO A 108 -14.85 -7.24 -11.80
C PRO A 108 -14.65 -7.17 -13.33
N SER A 109 -13.42 -6.91 -13.77
CA SER A 109 -13.04 -6.87 -15.19
C SER A 109 -11.77 -7.68 -15.43
N ARG A 110 -11.46 -8.00 -16.70
CA ARG A 110 -10.21 -8.72 -17.07
C ARG A 110 -9.01 -7.78 -17.25
N GLU A 111 -9.17 -6.50 -16.93
CA GLU A 111 -8.07 -5.52 -16.97
C GLU A 111 -7.26 -5.63 -15.68
N GLY A 112 -5.93 -5.68 -15.78
CA GLY A 112 -5.06 -5.71 -14.61
C GLY A 112 -3.99 -6.79 -14.61
N TYR A 113 -3.37 -6.99 -13.45
CA TYR A 113 -2.37 -8.02 -13.21
C TYR A 113 -3.02 -9.42 -13.28
N GLY A 114 -2.43 -10.32 -14.07
CA GLY A 114 -2.75 -11.75 -13.99
C GLY A 114 -4.13 -12.21 -14.47
N ALA A 115 -4.80 -11.56 -15.44
CA ALA A 115 -6.02 -12.05 -16.09
C ALA A 115 -7.15 -12.56 -15.16
N THR A 116 -7.18 -12.10 -13.91
CA THR A 116 -8.26 -12.38 -12.96
C THR A 116 -9.39 -11.39 -13.18
N ARG A 117 -10.63 -11.77 -12.85
CA ARG A 117 -11.76 -10.83 -12.82
C ARG A 117 -11.73 -10.06 -11.50
N ALA A 118 -10.77 -9.15 -11.34
CA ALA A 118 -10.56 -8.41 -10.09
C ALA A 118 -11.48 -7.19 -9.99
N THR A 119 -12.00 -6.92 -8.80
CA THR A 119 -12.62 -5.61 -8.48
C THR A 119 -11.50 -4.60 -8.30
N ARG A 120 -11.63 -3.41 -8.91
CA ARG A 120 -10.56 -2.40 -8.94
C ARG A 120 -11.01 -1.14 -8.22
N LEU A 121 -10.19 -0.66 -7.29
CA LEU A 121 -10.37 0.60 -6.59
C LEU A 121 -9.32 1.59 -7.09
N LYS A 122 -9.73 2.73 -7.65
CA LYS A 122 -8.79 3.82 -7.85
C LYS A 122 -8.60 4.52 -6.52
N ILE A 123 -7.39 4.56 -6.03
CA ILE A 123 -7.04 5.14 -4.73
C ILE A 123 -5.90 6.14 -4.90
N GLY A 124 -5.87 7.16 -4.05
CA GLY A 124 -4.71 8.03 -3.97
C GLY A 124 -4.83 9.23 -3.05
N PRO A 125 -3.71 9.94 -2.82
CA PRO A 125 -2.40 9.68 -3.43
C PRO A 125 -1.67 8.49 -2.79
N ILE A 126 -0.97 7.67 -3.58
CA ILE A 126 -0.21 6.51 -3.06
C ILE A 126 1.14 6.34 -3.77
N GLU A 127 2.21 6.21 -2.98
CA GLU A 127 3.59 6.15 -3.47
C GLU A 127 4.09 4.73 -3.80
N ALA A 128 3.27 3.71 -3.59
CA ALA A 128 3.61 2.33 -3.91
C ALA A 128 3.74 2.14 -5.44
N PHE A 129 4.80 1.45 -5.85
CA PHE A 129 5.06 1.16 -7.25
C PHE A 129 4.29 -0.07 -7.73
N ASP A 130 4.21 -0.23 -9.04
CA ASP A 130 3.50 -1.28 -9.76
C ASP A 130 3.87 -2.69 -9.27
N GLY A 131 2.88 -3.53 -9.03
CA GLY A 131 3.07 -4.88 -8.49
C GLY A 131 3.30 -4.94 -6.98
N THR A 132 3.28 -3.81 -6.25
CA THR A 132 3.40 -3.84 -4.78
C THR A 132 2.22 -4.60 -4.17
N PRO A 133 2.45 -5.67 -3.38
CA PRO A 133 1.38 -6.40 -2.72
C PRO A 133 0.70 -5.57 -1.62
N VAL A 134 -0.62 -5.67 -1.53
CA VAL A 134 -1.44 -5.18 -0.43
C VAL A 134 -1.81 -6.36 0.46
N VAL A 135 -1.62 -6.22 1.77
CA VAL A 135 -1.89 -7.27 2.75
C VAL A 135 -3.09 -6.97 3.66
N ASP A 136 -3.52 -5.71 3.73
CA ASP A 136 -4.68 -5.31 4.53
C ASP A 136 -5.19 -3.92 4.10
N ILE A 137 -6.47 -3.64 4.37
CA ILE A 137 -7.15 -2.39 4.06
C ILE A 137 -8.08 -2.07 5.23
N LYS A 138 -8.03 -0.84 5.73
CA LYS A 138 -8.93 -0.38 6.80
C LYS A 138 -9.53 0.97 6.47
N SER A 139 -10.69 1.27 7.05
CA SER A 139 -11.18 2.64 7.10
C SER A 139 -10.19 3.51 7.88
N ALA A 140 -9.93 4.74 7.41
CA ALA A 140 -9.16 5.72 8.17
C ALA A 140 -9.98 6.38 9.30
N SER A 141 -11.30 6.19 9.27
CA SER A 141 -12.26 6.65 10.28
C SER A 141 -12.85 5.46 11.04
N THR A 142 -13.24 5.67 12.29
CA THR A 142 -13.96 4.67 13.11
C THR A 142 -15.46 4.62 12.82
N ARG A 143 -16.01 5.49 11.96
CA ARG A 143 -17.46 5.53 11.67
C ARG A 143 -18.05 4.24 11.12
N ALA A 144 -17.23 3.42 10.47
CA ALA A 144 -17.67 2.11 9.98
C ALA A 144 -17.74 1.05 11.10
N ASP A 145 -17.15 1.34 12.27
CA ASP A 145 -17.13 0.46 13.45
C ASP A 145 -18.25 0.79 14.45
N GLU A 146 -19.06 1.83 14.20
CA GLU A 146 -20.18 2.32 15.03
C GLU A 146 -21.52 1.78 14.56
#